data_AF-A0A2Y9JRX5-F1
#
_entry.id   AF-A0A2Y9JRX5-F1
#
_cell.length_a   1.000
_cell.length_b   1.000
_cell.length_c   1.000
_cell.angle_alpha   90.00
_cell.angle_beta   90.00
_cell.angle_gamma   90.00
#
_symmetry.space_group_name_H-M   'P 1'
#
loop_
_entity.id
_entity.type
_entity.pdbx_description
1 polymer ?
#
loop_
_entity_poly.entity_id
_entity_poly.type
_entity_poly.pdbx_seq_one_letter_code
_entity_poly.pdbx_strand_id
1 'polypeptide(L)'
;MRLSLSVLLVILALYCYEANAMTCPDLATDMSGFLLQNKIVYKKMLQKYNAPPEVIEAKMKVKACTDEMSLVSRMLVEKTLGEILMKCPVNLIN
;
A
#
# COMPACT_ATOMS: atom_id res chain seq x y z
N MET A 1 41.13 13.55 -6.71
CA MET A 1 40.05 12.68 -6.20
C MET A 1 38.68 13.20 -6.64
N ARG A 2 38.32 12.99 -7.92
CA ARG A 2 37.00 13.34 -8.48
C ARG A 2 36.23 12.12 -9.00
N LEU A 3 36.91 10.97 -9.17
CA LEU A 3 36.29 9.73 -9.64
C LEU A 3 35.25 9.15 -8.66
N SER A 4 35.43 9.34 -7.35
CA SER A 4 34.51 8.78 -6.35
C SER A 4 33.09 9.32 -6.51
N LEU A 5 32.92 10.59 -6.86
CA LEU A 5 31.60 11.20 -6.99
C LEU A 5 30.87 10.73 -8.25
N SER A 6 31.58 10.65 -9.39
CA SER A 6 31.02 10.14 -10.65
C SER A 6 30.63 8.67 -10.55
N VAL A 7 31.47 7.85 -9.89
CA VAL A 7 31.16 6.43 -9.65
C VAL A 7 29.97 6.28 -8.71
N LEU A 8 29.88 7.07 -7.63
CA LEU A 8 28.73 7.08 -6.73
C LEU A 8 27.43 7.47 -7.44
N LEU A 9 27.46 8.47 -8.32
CA LEU A 9 26.28 8.90 -9.08
C LEU A 9 25.83 7.85 -10.10
N VAL A 10 26.76 7.14 -10.73
CA VAL A 10 26.46 6.02 -11.62
C VAL A 10 25.89 4.84 -10.83
N ILE A 11 26.46 4.52 -9.67
CA ILE A 11 25.92 3.49 -8.76
C ILE A 11 24.53 3.89 -8.29
N LEU A 12 24.28 5.15 -7.90
CA LEU A 12 22.94 5.60 -7.51
C LEU A 12 21.96 5.50 -8.68
N ALA A 13 22.34 5.90 -9.89
CA ALA A 13 21.49 5.76 -11.07
C ALA A 13 21.21 4.29 -11.43
N LEU A 14 22.17 3.39 -11.17
CA LEU A 14 22.05 1.94 -11.41
C LEU A 14 21.39 1.17 -10.24
N TYR A 15 21.45 1.66 -9.00
CA TYR A 15 20.76 1.07 -7.83
C TYR A 15 19.37 1.67 -7.62
N CYS A 16 19.13 2.89 -8.09
CA CYS A 16 17.80 3.44 -8.29
C CYS A 16 17.17 2.95 -9.61
N TYR A 17 17.84 2.06 -10.34
CA TYR A 17 17.37 1.46 -11.57
C TYR A 17 16.30 0.41 -11.23
N GLU A 18 15.09 0.75 -11.63
CA GLU A 18 13.91 -0.12 -11.64
C GLU A 18 13.63 -0.76 -10.27
N ALA A 19 12.76 -0.11 -9.50
CA ALA A 19 11.92 -0.84 -8.59
C ALA A 19 11.07 -1.81 -9.43
N ASN A 20 11.63 -2.96 -9.81
CA ASN A 20 10.95 -4.21 -10.14
C ASN A 20 10.21 -4.75 -8.91
N ALA A 21 9.84 -3.86 -7.98
CA ALA A 21 9.08 -4.12 -6.80
C ALA A 21 7.67 -4.38 -7.28
N MET A 22 7.37 -5.67 -7.40
CA MET A 22 6.00 -6.08 -7.61
C MET A 22 5.18 -5.67 -6.39
N THR A 23 3.98 -5.14 -6.62
CA THR A 23 3.11 -4.78 -5.51
C THR A 23 2.69 -6.06 -4.77
N CYS A 24 2.84 -6.06 -3.45
CA CYS A 24 2.36 -7.14 -2.60
C CYS A 24 0.82 -7.25 -2.73
N PRO A 25 0.26 -8.42 -3.13
CA PRO A 25 -1.18 -8.59 -3.27
C PRO A 25 -1.95 -8.33 -1.97
N ASP A 26 -1.35 -8.68 -0.83
CA ASP A 26 -1.93 -8.44 0.48
C ASP A 26 -2.05 -6.95 0.79
N LEU A 27 -1.08 -6.14 0.34
CA LEU A 27 -1.13 -4.68 0.50
C LEU A 27 -2.27 -4.09 -0.34
N ALA A 28 -2.41 -4.51 -1.60
CA ALA A 28 -3.51 -4.06 -2.47
C ALA A 28 -4.88 -4.44 -1.87
N THR A 29 -5.01 -5.68 -1.41
CA THR A 29 -6.24 -6.20 -0.78
C THR A 29 -6.57 -5.46 0.52
N ASP A 30 -5.54 -5.14 1.32
CA ASP A 30 -5.70 -4.39 2.56
C ASP A 30 -6.11 -2.94 2.32
N MET A 31 -5.49 -2.25 1.37
CA MET A 31 -5.85 -0.87 1.03
C MET A 31 -7.28 -0.78 0.47
N SER A 32 -7.64 -1.69 -0.44
CA SER A 32 -9.00 -1.77 -0.98
C SER A 32 -10.02 -2.10 0.12
N GLY A 33 -9.68 -3.07 0.97
CA GLY A 33 -10.45 -3.44 2.15
C GLY A 33 -10.65 -2.26 3.10
N PHE A 34 -9.62 -1.47 3.33
CA PHE A 34 -9.64 -0.30 4.19
C PHE A 34 -10.65 0.75 3.69
N LEU A 35 -10.63 1.03 2.39
CA LEU A 35 -11.46 2.04 1.75
C LEU A 35 -12.93 1.61 1.63
N LEU A 36 -13.18 0.34 1.26
CA LEU A 36 -14.52 -0.11 0.85
C LEU A 36 -15.25 -0.98 1.88
N GLN A 37 -14.55 -1.76 2.69
CA GLN A 37 -15.21 -2.69 3.63
C GLN A 37 -15.70 -1.97 4.87
N ASN A 38 -16.73 -2.50 5.51
CA ASN A 38 -17.18 -1.99 6.81
C ASN A 38 -16.18 -2.36 7.92
N LYS A 39 -16.25 -1.68 9.07
CA LYS A 39 -15.32 -1.85 10.20
C LYS A 39 -15.20 -3.29 10.69
N ILE A 40 -16.30 -4.04 10.73
CA ILE A 40 -16.32 -5.42 11.26
C ILE A 40 -15.57 -6.35 10.29
N VAL A 41 -15.91 -6.27 9.01
CA VAL A 41 -15.27 -7.08 7.97
C VAL A 41 -13.78 -6.74 7.87
N TYR A 42 -13.44 -5.45 7.87
CA TYR A 42 -12.05 -5.03 7.77
C TYR A 42 -11.21 -5.45 8.99
N LYS A 43 -11.75 -5.31 10.21
CA LYS A 43 -11.06 -5.79 11.42
C LYS A 43 -10.79 -7.29 11.36
N LYS A 44 -11.71 -8.08 10.80
CA LYS A 44 -11.51 -9.51 10.56
C LYS A 44 -10.42 -9.78 9.53
N MET A 45 -10.37 -9.01 8.44
CA MET A 45 -9.28 -9.11 7.44
C MET A 45 -7.90 -8.89 8.06
N LEU A 46 -7.77 -7.96 9.02
CA LEU A 46 -6.50 -7.67 9.69
C LEU A 46 -5.98 -8.83 10.55
N GLN A 47 -6.85 -9.75 10.98
CA GLN A 47 -6.44 -10.90 11.80
C GLN A 47 -5.46 -11.82 11.07
N LYS A 48 -5.49 -11.86 9.73
CA LYS A 48 -4.58 -12.69 8.93
C LYS A 48 -3.10 -12.33 9.13
N TYR A 49 -2.81 -11.11 9.57
CA TYR A 49 -1.45 -10.62 9.77
C TYR A 49 -0.86 -10.97 11.15
N ASN A 50 -1.65 -11.52 12.06
CA ASN A 50 -1.22 -11.83 13.44
C ASN A 50 -0.52 -10.64 14.13
N ALA A 51 -0.99 -9.41 13.83
CA ALA A 51 -0.39 -8.18 14.35
C ALA A 51 -0.76 -7.97 15.83
N PRO A 52 0.08 -7.26 16.61
CA PRO A 52 -0.26 -6.88 17.97
C PRO A 52 -1.60 -6.11 18.04
N PRO A 53 -2.41 -6.30 19.10
CA PRO A 53 -3.70 -5.63 19.23
C PRO A 53 -3.63 -4.10 19.11
N GLU A 54 -2.55 -3.50 19.63
CA GLU A 54 -2.29 -2.06 19.56
C GLU A 54 -2.19 -1.55 18.12
N VAL A 55 -1.52 -2.29 17.23
CA VAL A 55 -1.37 -1.94 15.81
C VAL A 55 -2.71 -2.03 15.09
N ILE A 56 -3.51 -3.05 15.40
CA ILE A 56 -4.86 -3.21 14.86
C ILE A 56 -5.74 -2.04 15.33
N GLU A 57 -5.68 -1.67 16.61
CA GLU A 57 -6.47 -0.56 17.15
C GLU A 57 -6.09 0.77 16.49
N ALA A 58 -4.79 1.07 16.36
CA ALA A 58 -4.32 2.27 15.68
C ALA A 58 -4.85 2.35 14.24
N LYS A 59 -4.77 1.23 13.51
CA LYS A 59 -5.28 1.15 12.14
C LYS A 59 -6.81 1.32 12.07
N MET A 60 -7.54 0.76 13.04
CA MET A 60 -8.99 0.92 13.14
C MET A 60 -9.42 2.34 13.52
N LYS A 61 -8.58 3.10 14.25
CA LYS A 61 -8.80 4.54 14.49
C LYS A 61 -8.74 5.33 13.18
N VAL A 62 -7.73 5.08 12.34
CA VAL A 62 -7.62 5.73 11.03
C VAL A 62 -8.81 5.35 10.14
N LYS A 63 -9.22 4.08 10.15
CA LYS A 63 -10.42 3.64 9.43
C LYS A 63 -11.67 4.39 9.88
N ALA A 64 -11.82 4.65 11.18
CA ALA A 64 -12.98 5.38 11.67
C ALA A 64 -13.10 6.78 11.06
N CYS A 65 -11.98 7.50 10.93
CA CYS A 65 -11.93 8.79 10.24
C CYS A 65 -12.20 8.65 8.74
N THR A 66 -11.63 7.63 8.08
CA THR A 66 -11.88 7.40 6.66
C THR A 66 -13.34 7.06 6.36
N ASP A 67 -14.00 6.30 7.24
CA ASP A 67 -15.41 5.92 7.07
C ASP A 67 -16.38 7.11 7.20
N GLU A 68 -15.97 8.24 7.79
CA GLU A 68 -16.72 9.49 7.79
C GLU A 68 -16.75 10.16 6.41
N MET A 69 -15.82 9.81 5.52
CA MET A 69 -15.85 10.27 4.13
C MET A 69 -17.02 9.64 3.37
N SER A 70 -17.59 10.42 2.45
CA SER A 70 -18.63 9.93 1.56
C SER A 70 -18.14 8.70 0.77
N LEU A 71 -19.06 7.77 0.49
CA LEU A 71 -18.72 6.57 -0.28
C LEU A 71 -18.15 6.92 -1.67
N VAL A 72 -18.65 8.01 -2.29
CA VAL A 72 -18.16 8.51 -3.57
C VAL A 72 -16.69 8.94 -3.47
N SER A 73 -16.33 9.69 -2.43
CA SER A 73 -14.95 10.11 -2.19
C SER A 73 -14.02 8.89 -2.02
N ARG A 74 -14.46 7.89 -1.26
CA ARG A 74 -13.69 6.65 -1.06
C ARG A 74 -13.52 5.85 -2.35
N MET A 75 -14.55 5.77 -3.19
CA MET A 75 -14.47 5.12 -4.50
C MET A 75 -13.50 5.83 -5.45
N LEU A 76 -13.42 7.16 -5.41
CA LEU A 76 -12.45 7.91 -6.22
C LEU A 76 -11.01 7.63 -5.79
N VAL A 77 -10.76 7.52 -4.48
CA VAL A 77 -9.45 7.12 -3.95
C VAL A 77 -9.11 5.69 -4.36
N GLU A 78 -10.08 4.76 -4.27
CA GLU A 78 -9.88 3.38 -4.70
C GLU A 78 -9.58 3.26 -6.19
N LYS A 79 -10.28 4.03 -7.03
CA LYS A 79 -9.98 4.07 -8.47
C LYS A 79 -8.55 4.55 -8.72
N THR A 80 -8.12 5.59 -8.01
CA THR A 80 -6.76 6.14 -8.11
C THR A 80 -5.73 5.11 -7.65
N LEU A 81 -6.01 4.38 -6.57
CA LEU A 81 -5.19 3.26 -6.12
C LEU A 81 -5.07 2.20 -7.21
N GLY A 82 -6.17 1.81 -7.85
CA GLY A 82 -6.15 0.87 -8.98
C GLY A 82 -5.26 1.35 -10.14
N GLU A 83 -5.33 2.63 -10.50
CA GLU A 83 -4.47 3.22 -11.53
C GLU A 83 -2.98 3.20 -11.14
N ILE A 84 -2.65 3.39 -9.85
CA ILE A 84 -1.28 3.29 -9.34
C ILE A 84 -0.79 1.83 -9.38
N LEU A 85 -1.63 0.89 -8.94
CA LEU A 85 -1.32 -0.54 -8.94
C LEU A 85 -1.13 -1.09 -10.36
N MET A 86 -1.75 -0.49 -11.38
CA MET A 86 -1.49 -0.86 -12.78
C MET A 86 -0.12 -0.40 -13.30
N LYS A 87 0.49 0.62 -12.69
CA LYS A 87 1.84 1.09 -13.04
C LYS A 87 2.95 0.26 -12.42
N CYS A 88 2.67 -0.48 -11.35
CA CYS A 88 3.60 -1.37 -10.66
C CYS A 88 3.09 -2.82 -10.74
N PRO A 89 3.73 -3.75 -11.46
CA PRO A 89 3.18 -5.10 -11.66
C PRO A 89 2.80 -5.76 -10.33
N VAL A 90 1.53 -6.12 -10.14
CA VAL A 90 1.08 -6.87 -8.94
C VAL A 90 1.46 -8.33 -9.13
N ASN A 91 2.15 -8.95 -8.17
CA ASN A 91 2.52 -10.35 -8.27
C ASN A 91 1.29 -11.24 -8.00
N LEU A 92 0.48 -11.56 -9.01
CA LEU A 92 -0.71 -12.42 -8.89
C LEU A 92 -0.37 -13.92 -8.70
N ILE A 93 0.79 -14.26 -8.13
CA ILE A 93 1.18 -15.65 -7.88
C ILE A 93 0.70 -16.06 -6.48
N ASN A 94 -0.52 -16.60 -6.45
CA ASN A 94 -0.85 -17.92 -5.89
C ASN A 94 -2.32 -18.24 -6.18
#